data_AF-A0A7S3SIY1-F1
#
_entry.id   AF-A0A7S3SIY1-F1
#
_cell.length_a   1.000
_cell.length_b   1.000
_cell.length_c   1.000
_cell.angle_alpha   90.00
_cell.angle_beta   90.00
_cell.angle_gamma   90.00
#
_symmetry.space_group_name_H-M   'P 1'
#
loop_
_entity.id
_entity.type
_entity.pdbx_description
1 polymer ?
#
loop_
_entity_poly.entity_id
_entity_poly.type
_entity_poly.pdbx_seq_one_letter_code
_entity_poly.pdbx_strand_id
1 'polypeptide(L)'
;DIYRMKGVLHIAHAEQRFVYHAVHMIFNGDFTEPWEEDEPRESKLVFIGKNLDAAELKARFEACLATPANLEKKLQALRFHVGDRVMCHLAGDPDADANGYVKGTITQLMWRSEDMDPGGRARDAARRPLARHSPRAPAGAPPSPHLAS
;
A
#
# COMPACT_ATOMS: atom_id res chain seq x y z
N ASP A 1 -0.85 -7.56 27.21
CA ASP A 1 0.55 -7.20 26.89
C ASP A 1 1.22 -8.21 25.99
N ILE A 2 1.85 -7.74 24.91
CA ILE A 2 2.65 -8.58 24.02
C ILE A 2 4.14 -8.33 24.31
N TYR A 3 4.89 -9.38 24.63
CA TYR A 3 6.33 -9.31 24.89
C TYR A 3 7.15 -9.52 23.62
N ARG A 4 6.77 -10.52 22.81
CA ARG A 4 7.47 -10.88 21.58
C ARG A 4 6.48 -11.38 20.55
N MET A 5 6.72 -11.06 19.30
CA MET A 5 6.05 -11.66 18.16
C MET A 5 7.07 -12.03 17.09
N LYS A 6 6.79 -13.12 16.38
CA LYS A 6 7.54 -13.50 15.18
C LYS A 6 6.55 -14.07 14.19
N GLY A 7 6.77 -13.84 12.91
CA GLY A 7 5.95 -14.49 11.91
C GLY A 7 6.58 -14.53 10.53
N VAL A 8 5.99 -15.38 9.71
CA VAL A 8 6.21 -15.46 8.26
C VAL A 8 4.88 -15.12 7.61
N LEU A 9 4.88 -14.18 6.67
CA LEU A 9 3.70 -13.73 5.96
C LEU A 9 3.81 -14.07 4.48
N HIS A 10 2.71 -14.59 3.94
CA HIS A 10 2.48 -14.67 2.51
C HIS A 10 1.77 -13.39 2.06
N ILE A 11 2.52 -12.49 1.44
CA ILE A 11 2.01 -11.19 0.98
C ILE A 11 1.49 -11.34 -0.45
N ALA A 12 0.27 -10.88 -0.70
CA ALA A 12 -0.30 -10.89 -2.04
C ALA A 12 0.61 -10.11 -3.02
N HIS A 13 0.85 -10.69 -4.19
CA HIS A 13 1.76 -10.17 -5.23
C HIS A 13 3.25 -10.15 -4.85
N ALA A 14 3.67 -10.81 -3.76
CA ALA A 14 5.08 -11.04 -3.45
C ALA A 14 5.44 -12.52 -3.65
N GLU A 15 6.53 -12.77 -4.37
CA GLU A 15 7.08 -14.12 -4.57
C GLU A 15 7.96 -14.57 -3.41
N GLN A 16 8.42 -13.62 -2.60
CA GLN A 16 9.27 -13.85 -1.43
C GLN A 16 8.45 -13.96 -0.15
N ARG A 17 8.89 -14.84 0.76
CA ARG A 17 8.31 -14.91 2.11
C ARG A 17 8.78 -13.71 2.93
N PHE A 18 7.85 -13.06 3.63
CA PHE A 18 8.17 -11.92 4.48
C PHE A 18 8.31 -12.38 5.93
N VAL A 19 9.51 -12.32 6.48
CA VAL A 19 9.79 -12.75 7.85
C VAL A 19 9.94 -11.53 8.73
N TYR A 20 9.20 -11.49 9.83
CA TYR A 20 9.28 -10.40 10.79
C TYR A 20 9.44 -10.89 12.22
N HIS A 21 10.03 -10.04 13.03
CA HIS A 21 10.15 -10.20 14.47
C HIS A 21 9.93 -8.86 15.15
N ALA A 22 9.15 -8.86 16.22
CA ALA A 22 8.93 -7.68 17.03
C ALA A 22 9.13 -7.98 18.52
N VAL A 23 9.78 -7.06 19.21
CA VAL A 23 10.03 -7.12 20.65
C VAL A 23 9.65 -5.77 21.23
N HIS A 24 8.64 -5.77 22.11
CA HIS A 24 8.02 -4.55 22.62
C HIS A 24 7.59 -3.60 21.50
N MET A 25 8.30 -2.47 21.32
CA MET A 25 7.99 -1.42 20.35
C MET A 25 8.83 -1.51 19.06
N ILE A 26 9.78 -2.45 19.00
CA ILE A 26 10.68 -2.61 17.86
C ILE A 26 10.08 -3.66 16.93
N PHE A 27 9.84 -3.28 15.68
CA PHE A 27 9.42 -4.17 14.60
C PHE A 27 10.49 -4.17 13.52
N ASN A 28 11.00 -5.36 13.22
CA ASN A 28 11.92 -5.59 12.11
C ASN A 28 11.32 -6.68 11.22
N GLY A 29 11.37 -6.48 9.91
CA GLY A 29 10.96 -7.50 8.96
C GLY A 29 11.59 -7.28 7.61
N ASP A 30 11.93 -8.38 6.96
CA ASP A 30 12.64 -8.42 5.69
C ASP A 30 12.01 -9.49 4.78
N PHE A 31 12.10 -9.26 3.47
CA PHE A 31 11.81 -10.29 2.48
C PHE A 31 13.00 -11.23 2.40
N THR A 32 12.74 -12.52 2.57
CA THR A 32 13.79 -13.54 2.52
C THR A 32 13.72 -14.29 1.20
N GLU A 33 14.11 -15.56 1.21
CA GLU A 33 14.04 -16.44 0.05
C GLU A 33 12.63 -16.52 -0.57
N PRO A 34 12.53 -16.79 -1.87
CA PRO A 34 11.27 -17.10 -2.53
C PRO A 34 10.57 -18.30 -1.88
N TRP A 35 9.27 -18.40 -2.12
CA TRP A 35 8.52 -19.63 -1.86
C TRP A 35 8.94 -20.70 -2.87
N GLU A 36 9.21 -21.92 -2.42
CA GLU A 36 9.43 -23.06 -3.33
C GLU A 36 8.13 -23.41 -4.08
N GLU A 37 8.24 -24.02 -5.27
CA GLU A 37 7.07 -24.35 -6.10
C GLU A 37 6.08 -25.30 -5.41
N ASP A 38 6.59 -26.21 -4.58
CA ASP A 38 5.81 -27.21 -3.85
C ASP A 38 5.50 -26.82 -2.39
N GLU A 39 5.94 -25.65 -1.91
CA GLU A 39 5.72 -25.23 -0.53
C GLU A 39 4.34 -24.57 -0.35
N PRO A 40 3.53 -25.00 0.64
CA PRO A 40 2.27 -24.34 0.92
C PRO A 40 2.52 -22.91 1.43
N ARG A 41 2.01 -21.93 0.69
CA ARG A 41 2.15 -20.50 1.01
C ARG A 41 1.25 -20.10 2.18
N GLU A 42 1.75 -20.33 3.38
CA GLU A 42 1.02 -20.13 4.64
C GLU A 42 1.55 -18.93 5.42
N SER A 43 0.65 -18.15 6.03
CA SER A 43 1.07 -17.13 7.01
C SER A 43 1.04 -17.70 8.43
N LYS A 44 2.17 -17.66 9.13
CA LYS A 44 2.34 -18.20 10.49
C LYS A 44 2.80 -17.09 11.42
N LEU A 45 2.03 -16.81 12.46
CA LEU A 45 2.32 -15.77 13.44
C LEU A 45 2.34 -16.39 14.84
N VAL A 46 3.36 -16.04 15.63
CA VAL A 46 3.51 -16.45 17.02
C VAL A 46 3.55 -15.22 17.88
N PHE A 47 2.60 -15.12 18.82
CA PHE A 47 2.53 -14.05 19.81
C PHE A 47 2.82 -14.61 21.20
N ILE A 48 3.69 -13.94 21.95
CA ILE A 48 4.07 -14.30 23.32
C ILE A 48 3.75 -13.11 24.22
N GLY A 49 2.88 -13.30 25.21
CA GLY A 49 2.33 -12.21 26.01
C GLY A 49 1.46 -12.68 27.18
N LYS A 50 0.89 -11.73 27.93
CA LYS A 50 -0.12 -11.95 28.98
C LYS A 50 -1.45 -11.33 28.57
N ASN A 51 -2.56 -11.98 28.96
CA ASN A 51 -3.93 -11.57 28.64
C ASN A 51 -4.13 -11.31 27.14
N LEU A 52 -3.66 -12.24 26.30
CA LEU A 52 -3.87 -12.15 24.85
C LEU A 52 -5.22 -12.78 24.49
N ASP A 53 -6.06 -12.00 23.80
CA ASP A 53 -7.29 -12.51 23.22
C ASP A 53 -6.98 -13.16 21.87
N ALA A 54 -6.90 -14.49 21.87
CA ALA A 54 -6.63 -15.26 20.65
C ALA A 54 -7.73 -15.09 19.60
N ALA A 55 -8.99 -14.91 20.01
CA ALA A 55 -10.11 -14.76 19.09
C ALA A 55 -10.05 -13.38 18.41
N GLU A 56 -9.78 -12.32 19.17
CA GLU A 56 -9.60 -10.99 18.59
C GLU A 56 -8.39 -10.95 17.66
N LEU A 57 -7.23 -11.48 18.08
CA LEU A 57 -6.03 -11.50 17.24
C LEU A 57 -6.26 -12.25 15.93
N LYS A 58 -6.95 -13.39 15.98
CA LYS A 58 -7.32 -14.16 14.80
C LYS A 58 -8.28 -13.38 13.90
N ALA A 59 -9.34 -12.80 14.45
CA ALA A 59 -10.32 -12.03 13.68
C ALA A 59 -9.70 -10.80 13.00
N ARG A 60 -8.83 -10.07 13.72
CA ARG A 60 -8.10 -8.92 13.16
C ARG A 60 -7.13 -9.33 12.06
N PHE A 61 -6.47 -10.47 12.22
CA PHE A 61 -5.58 -11.00 11.19
C PHE A 61 -6.35 -11.48 9.95
N GLU A 62 -7.48 -12.17 10.15
CA GLU A 62 -8.37 -12.60 9.07
C GLU A 62 -8.97 -11.41 8.30
N ALA A 63 -9.24 -10.30 8.96
CA ALA A 63 -9.67 -9.06 8.31
C ALA A 63 -8.60 -8.48 7.36
N CYS A 64 -7.32 -8.84 7.53
CA CYS A 64 -6.23 -8.43 6.65
C CYS A 64 -6.04 -9.33 5.43
N LEU A 65 -6.76 -10.45 5.32
CA LEU A 65 -6.66 -11.35 4.18
C LEU A 65 -6.99 -10.62 2.87
N ALA A 66 -6.23 -10.92 1.83
CA ALA A 66 -6.42 -10.36 0.49
C ALA A 66 -7.58 -11.04 -0.25
N THR A 67 -8.77 -11.03 0.35
CA THR A 67 -10.00 -11.48 -0.31
C THR A 67 -10.50 -10.40 -1.27
N PRO A 68 -11.23 -10.76 -2.34
CA PRO A 68 -11.82 -9.79 -3.26
C PRO A 68 -12.67 -8.72 -2.55
N ALA A 69 -13.46 -9.13 -1.55
CA ALA A 69 -14.29 -8.22 -0.76
C ALA A 69 -13.46 -7.24 0.08
N ASN A 70 -12.33 -7.68 0.65
CA ASN A 70 -11.43 -6.81 1.41
C ASN A 70 -10.67 -5.84 0.50
N LEU A 71 -10.31 -6.28 -0.71
CA LEU A 71 -9.69 -5.42 -1.71
C LEU A 71 -10.65 -4.32 -2.16
N GLU A 72 -11.91 -4.66 -2.42
CA GLU A 72 -12.93 -3.68 -2.79
C GLU A 72 -13.16 -2.63 -1.69
N LYS A 73 -13.30 -3.06 -0.43
CA LYS A 73 -13.38 -2.14 0.72
C LYS A 73 -12.17 -1.23 0.81
N LYS A 74 -10.97 -1.75 0.57
CA LYS A 74 -9.73 -0.94 0.54
C LYS A 74 -9.76 0.07 -0.59
N LEU A 75 -10.18 -0.34 -1.80
CA LEU A 75 -10.28 0.55 -2.96
C LEU A 75 -11.28 1.67 -2.72
N GLN A 76 -12.43 1.38 -2.11
CA GLN A 76 -13.45 2.37 -1.75
C GLN A 76 -12.98 3.33 -0.64
N ALA A 77 -12.10 2.87 0.25
CA ALA A 77 -11.51 3.69 1.31
C ALA A 77 -10.34 4.57 0.81
N LEU A 78 -9.92 4.45 -0.44
CA LEU A 78 -8.87 5.30 -0.99
C LEU A 78 -9.35 6.74 -1.09
N ARG A 79 -8.46 7.67 -0.72
CA ARG A 79 -8.73 9.12 -0.82
C ARG A 79 -8.99 9.57 -2.26
N PHE A 80 -8.44 8.85 -3.23
CA PHE A 80 -8.52 9.17 -4.65
C PHE A 80 -8.91 7.92 -5.44
N HIS A 81 -9.70 8.13 -6.47
CA HIS A 81 -10.19 7.11 -7.39
C HIS A 81 -9.62 7.34 -8.79
N VAL A 82 -9.64 6.31 -9.63
CA VAL A 82 -9.29 6.47 -11.05
C VAL A 82 -10.24 7.49 -11.68
N GLY A 83 -9.67 8.46 -12.39
CA GLY A 83 -10.41 9.57 -13.00
C GLY A 83 -10.45 10.83 -12.15
N ASP A 84 -10.05 10.78 -10.88
CA ASP A 84 -10.02 11.97 -10.03
C ASP A 84 -8.96 12.96 -10.52
N ARG A 85 -9.32 14.25 -10.53
CA ARG A 85 -8.41 15.35 -10.82
C ARG A 85 -7.65 15.71 -9.55
N VAL A 86 -6.33 15.64 -9.61
CA VAL A 86 -5.44 15.89 -8.47
C VAL A 86 -4.37 16.92 -8.81
N MET A 87 -3.89 17.62 -7.79
CA MET A 87 -2.72 18.49 -7.90
C MET A 87 -1.49 17.74 -7.40
N CYS A 88 -0.50 17.61 -8.27
CA CYS A 88 0.74 16.92 -8.01
C CYS A 88 1.89 17.91 -7.83
N HIS A 89 2.36 18.11 -6.61
CA HIS A 89 3.63 18.76 -6.30
C HIS A 89 4.80 18.02 -6.95
N LEU A 90 5.31 18.60 -8.03
CA LEU A 90 6.50 18.16 -8.74
C LEU A 90 7.43 19.37 -8.83
N ALA A 91 8.33 19.49 -7.85
CA ALA A 91 9.27 20.59 -7.81
C ALA A 91 10.20 20.53 -9.03
N GLY A 92 10.23 21.60 -9.82
CA GLY A 92 11.09 21.71 -11.02
C GLY A 92 10.45 21.29 -12.35
N ASP A 93 9.17 20.91 -12.35
CA ASP A 93 8.44 20.67 -13.60
C ASP A 93 8.10 22.00 -14.30
N PRO A 94 8.32 22.14 -15.62
CA PRO A 94 8.06 23.38 -16.36
C PRO A 94 6.58 23.76 -16.43
N ASP A 95 5.66 22.80 -16.25
CA ASP A 95 4.22 23.02 -16.25
C ASP A 95 3.65 23.23 -14.83
N ALA A 96 4.50 23.31 -13.81
CA ALA A 96 4.09 23.55 -12.43
C ALA A 96 3.67 25.00 -12.19
N ASP A 97 2.68 25.18 -11.30
CA ASP A 97 2.28 26.50 -10.83
C ASP A 97 3.37 27.15 -9.93
N ALA A 98 3.12 28.40 -9.50
CA ALA A 98 4.03 29.14 -8.63
C ALA A 98 4.33 28.44 -7.28
N ASN A 99 3.53 27.44 -6.89
CA ASN A 99 3.69 26.64 -5.68
C ASN A 99 4.27 25.24 -5.96
N GLY A 100 4.67 24.95 -7.21
CA GLY A 100 5.26 23.67 -7.61
C GLY A 100 4.25 22.56 -7.90
N TYR A 101 2.95 22.87 -8.10
CA TYR A 101 1.92 21.87 -8.36
C TYR A 101 1.52 21.80 -9.84
N VAL A 102 1.41 20.57 -10.34
CA VAL A 102 0.97 20.22 -11.70
C VAL A 102 -0.40 19.55 -11.64
N LYS A 103 -1.31 19.93 -12.55
CA LYS A 103 -2.63 19.26 -12.67
C LYS A 103 -2.47 17.88 -13.30
N GLY A 104 -3.05 16.86 -12.69
CA GLY A 104 -3.05 15.50 -13.20
C GLY A 104 -4.39 14.80 -13.01
N THR A 105 -4.57 13.69 -13.72
CA THR A 105 -5.69 12.76 -13.50
C THR A 105 -5.13 11.41 -13.05
N ILE A 106 -5.74 10.81 -12.04
CA ILE A 106 -5.36 9.48 -11.56
C ILE A 106 -5.75 8.46 -12.63
N THR A 107 -4.78 7.76 -13.22
CA THR A 107 -5.06 6.76 -14.28
C THR A 107 -5.13 5.34 -13.73
N GLN A 108 -4.39 5.05 -12.64
CA GLN A 108 -4.31 3.73 -12.03
C GLN A 108 -4.12 3.87 -10.52
N LEU A 109 -4.73 2.96 -9.76
CA LEU A 109 -4.59 2.85 -8.31
C LEU A 109 -3.62 1.71 -7.97
N MET A 110 -2.94 1.82 -6.83
CA MET A 110 -2.05 0.78 -6.31
C MET A 110 -0.92 0.41 -7.30
N TRP A 111 -0.41 1.39 -8.04
CA TRP A 111 0.65 1.18 -9.02
C TRP A 111 2.01 0.92 -8.33
N ARG A 112 2.65 -0.20 -8.66
CA ARG A 112 4.03 -0.54 -8.27
C ARG A 112 4.82 -0.85 -9.56
N SER A 113 5.87 -0.10 -9.84
CA SER A 113 6.80 -0.43 -10.94
C SER A 113 7.70 -1.60 -10.55
N GLU A 114 8.19 -2.35 -11.54
CA GLU A 114 9.11 -3.48 -11.35
C GLU A 114 10.41 -3.07 -10.63
N ASP A 115 10.80 -1.79 -10.74
CA ASP A 115 12.02 -1.23 -10.13
C ASP A 115 11.85 -0.85 -8.64
N MET A 116 10.66 -1.02 -8.07
CA MET A 116 10.36 -0.62 -6.70
C MET A 116 10.52 -1.81 -5.73
N ASP A 117 11.61 -1.80 -4.94
CA ASP A 117 11.96 -2.81 -3.93
C ASP A 117 10.74 -3.35 -3.16
N PRO A 118 10.50 -4.68 -3.16
CA PRO A 118 9.44 -5.37 -2.41
C PRO A 118 9.29 -4.88 -0.97
N GLY A 119 10.39 -4.55 -0.30
CA GLY A 119 10.45 -4.09 1.08
C GLY A 119 11.06 -2.72 1.20
N GLY A 120 10.22 -1.70 1.44
CA GLY A 120 10.62 -0.31 1.53
C GLY A 120 11.93 -0.04 2.29
N ARG A 121 13.03 0.07 1.55
CA ARG A 121 14.03 1.11 1.77
C ARG A 121 13.91 2.12 0.64
N ALA A 122 12.96 3.03 0.83
CA ALA A 122 12.91 4.30 0.12
C ALA A 122 14.14 5.15 0.49
N ARG A 123 15.32 4.81 -0.03
CA ARG A 123 16.34 5.80 -0.32
C ARG A 123 15.94 6.37 -1.68
N ASP A 124 15.43 7.60 -1.67
CA ASP A 124 14.91 8.36 -2.81
C ASP A 124 13.48 8.04 -3.33
N ALA A 125 12.53 7.76 -2.41
CA ALA A 125 11.11 7.94 -2.75
C ALA A 125 10.65 9.35 -2.34
N ALA A 126 10.63 10.26 -3.31
CA ALA A 126 9.86 11.49 -3.19
C ALA A 126 8.42 11.13 -2.81
N ARG A 127 8.05 11.48 -1.58
CA ARG A 127 6.75 11.31 -0.93
C ARG A 127 5.58 11.45 -1.92
N ARG A 128 4.96 10.36 -2.38
CA ARG A 128 3.64 10.40 -3.03
C ARG A 128 2.91 9.06 -3.03
N PRO A 129 1.57 9.09 -2.93
CA PRO A 129 0.75 7.89 -3.00
C PRO A 129 0.87 7.21 -4.37
N LEU A 130 0.71 5.88 -4.37
CA LEU A 130 0.85 4.90 -5.46
C LEU A 130 -0.16 5.09 -6.60
N ALA A 131 -0.22 6.29 -7.17
CA ALA A 131 -1.09 6.62 -8.28
C ALA A 131 -0.26 7.22 -9.42
N ARG A 132 -0.35 6.60 -10.60
CA ARG A 132 0.21 7.17 -11.82
C ARG A 132 -0.69 8.32 -12.27
N HIS A 133 -0.11 9.49 -12.49
CA HIS A 133 -0.81 10.64 -13.04
C HIS A 133 -0.25 10.98 -14.42
N SER A 134 -1.13 11.35 -15.35
CA SER A 134 -0.74 11.88 -16.66
C SER A 134 -0.86 13.41 -16.68
N PRO A 135 0.14 14.17 -17.18
CA PRO A 135 0.07 15.64 -17.26
C PRO A 135 -0.89 16.18 -18.34
N ARG A 136 -1.49 15.34 -19.19
CA ARG A 136 -2.29 15.83 -20.33
C ARG A 136 -3.35 14.84 -20.79
N ALA A 137 -4.59 15.30 -20.89
CA ALA A 137 -5.62 14.73 -21.76
C ALA A 137 -6.08 15.85 -22.74
N PRO A 138 -6.22 15.57 -24.04
CA PRO A 138 -6.66 16.57 -25.02
C PRO A 138 -8.13 16.94 -24.82
N ALA A 139 -8.45 18.17 -25.21
CA ALA A 139 -9.72 18.85 -25.01
C ALA A 139 -10.95 18.06 -25.46
N GLY A 140 -11.93 17.93 -24.57
CA GLY A 140 -13.28 17.44 -24.87
C GLY A 140 -14.24 17.82 -23.75
N ALA A 141 -14.95 18.94 -23.95
CA ALA A 141 -16.17 19.48 -23.32
C ALA A 141 -16.56 19.14 -21.85
N PRO A 142 -17.10 20.11 -21.07
CA PRO A 142 -17.35 19.92 -19.64
C PRO A 142 -18.74 19.29 -19.37
N PRO A 143 -18.88 18.50 -18.30
CA PRO A 143 -20.08 18.54 -17.48
C PRO A 143 -19.81 19.30 -16.18
N SER A 144 -20.84 20.02 -15.75
CA SER A 144 -20.88 21.06 -14.73
C SER A 144 -20.18 20.73 -13.41
N PRO A 145 -19.65 21.75 -12.70
CA PRO A 145 -19.04 21.57 -11.39
C PRO A 145 -20.11 21.27 -10.34
N HIS A 146 -20.07 20.08 -9.74
CA HIS A 146 -20.64 19.90 -8.41
C HIS A 146 -19.65 20.49 -7.41
N LEU A 147 -19.96 21.69 -6.90
CA LEU A 147 -19.38 22.19 -5.66
C LEU A 147 -19.84 21.26 -4.53
N ALA A 148 -18.91 20.51 -3.94
CA ALA A 148 -19.11 19.95 -2.61
C ALA A 148 -18.60 20.99 -1.61
N SER A 149 -19.54 21.59 -0.87
CA SER A 149 -19.30 22.25 0.42
C SER A 149 -18.86 21.25 1.48
#